data_AF-A0A1I2XUG4-F1
#
_entry.id   AF-A0A1I2XUG4-F1
#
_cell.length_a   1.000
_cell.length_b   1.000
_cell.length_c   1.000
_cell.angle_alpha   90.00
_cell.angle_beta   90.00
_cell.angle_gamma   90.00
#
_symmetry.space_group_name_H-M   'P 1'
#
loop_
_entity.id
_entity.type
_entity.pdbx_description
1 polymer ?
#
loop_
_entity_poly.entity_id
_entity_poly.type
_entity_poly.pdbx_seq_one_letter_code
_entity_poly.pdbx_strand_id
1 'polypeptide(L)'
;MRAIFLISVLSLIVFLQINGEKIPVNDGAYGDGVFYRDVGRFFLENMEESGYNLVQLTRILPFALLNLSFSTFHIAKDNIGLQNGMIIWQVIYLAIAIYWYFRITKKLRLKPTIITLGFILLFGNFAWLKAIWYHPFSPDAMAFALGMGQVNYFLRYEKFKLGMVSILGAFVSPLLLISGLLMLFLPGDKLPLHEGKRPKSLFPAAMALIIPLVFAVLGWTLGEWYQAGFLTQLFHIGALLFIPVLIIYAAKQSSIDWDLALVQLKKRTKSDRLSKGIMALVGILLILILLSGKNETLGLFSLIRESAEGMMRFPADFILSNSLHWGLLGVLTLIYLYRFLQEMGKLGWSVVIIFGIGLLFSLFFKATTFAAWIPLWALVLVKAMKRYRWSLKDQIILGAMALFFSLAWLPLNSEALESYLAGGSSDLLSSWSVQKWAMHQNGLASFGSYALMALAFGIFVLAFYWRKKRYLRQINGEI
;
A
#
# COMPACT_ATOMS: atom_id res chain seq x y z
N MET A 1 -8.74 23.54 -16.24
CA MET A 1 -10.03 23.49 -15.50
C MET A 1 -10.25 22.18 -14.72
N ARG A 2 -10.35 20.98 -15.34
CA ARG A 2 -10.65 19.74 -14.59
C ARG A 2 -9.64 19.34 -13.51
N ALA A 3 -8.33 19.50 -13.77
CA ALA A 3 -7.30 19.21 -12.77
C ALA A 3 -7.43 20.09 -11.53
N ILE A 4 -7.64 21.40 -11.73
CA ILE A 4 -7.84 22.37 -10.65
C ILE A 4 -9.08 21.99 -9.84
N PHE A 5 -10.19 21.66 -10.49
CA PHE A 5 -11.40 21.22 -9.80
C PHE A 5 -11.17 20.01 -8.89
N LEU A 6 -10.48 18.97 -9.38
CA LEU A 6 -10.17 17.78 -8.58
C LEU A 6 -9.27 18.10 -7.39
N ILE A 7 -8.27 18.95 -7.60
CA ILE A 7 -7.39 19.44 -6.53
C ILE A 7 -8.22 20.24 -5.51
N SER A 8 -9.07 21.15 -5.95
CA SER A 8 -9.92 21.96 -5.06
C SER A 8 -10.86 21.11 -4.21
N VAL A 9 -11.50 20.09 -4.80
CA VAL A 9 -12.36 19.16 -4.04
C VAL A 9 -11.55 18.38 -3.01
N LEU A 10 -10.38 17.86 -3.39
CA LEU A 10 -9.49 17.16 -2.47
C LEU A 10 -9.01 18.10 -1.35
N SER A 11 -8.54 19.29 -1.68
CA SER A 11 -8.08 20.31 -0.73
C SER A 11 -9.19 20.72 0.25
N LEU A 12 -10.43 20.85 -0.21
CA LEU A 12 -11.57 21.15 0.66
C LEU A 12 -11.79 20.02 1.68
N ILE A 13 -11.81 18.76 1.23
CA ILE A 13 -11.98 17.62 2.12
C ILE A 13 -10.81 17.54 3.11
N VAL A 14 -9.58 17.67 2.63
CA VAL A 14 -8.37 17.67 3.47
C VAL A 14 -8.44 18.78 4.51
N PHE A 15 -8.85 20.00 4.13
CA PHE A 15 -9.01 21.11 5.06
C PHE A 15 -10.01 20.79 6.19
N LEU A 16 -11.14 20.15 5.86
CA LEU A 16 -12.11 19.70 6.86
C LEU A 16 -11.53 18.64 7.80
N GLN A 17 -10.67 17.75 7.28
CA GLN A 17 -10.07 16.64 8.05
C GLN A 17 -8.90 17.11 8.92
N ILE A 18 -8.15 18.10 8.47
CA ILE A 18 -7.10 18.75 9.27
C ILE A 18 -7.72 19.33 10.55
N ASN A 19 -8.85 20.04 10.43
CA ASN A 19 -9.59 20.60 11.56
C ASN A 19 -10.52 19.60 12.27
N GLY A 20 -10.60 18.37 11.76
CA GLY A 20 -11.44 17.31 12.31
C GLY A 20 -10.78 16.52 13.43
N GLU A 21 -11.39 15.38 13.76
CA GLU A 21 -10.97 14.50 14.83
C GLU A 21 -9.49 14.07 14.74
N LYS A 22 -8.89 13.89 15.91
CA LYS A 22 -7.57 13.30 16.13
C LYS A 22 -7.71 12.11 17.05
N ILE A 23 -6.76 11.19 17.00
CA ILE A 23 -6.76 10.06 17.93
C ILE A 23 -6.80 10.58 19.39
N PRO A 24 -7.71 10.06 20.24
CA PRO A 24 -8.06 10.72 21.50
C PRO A 24 -7.07 10.44 22.65
N VAL A 25 -5.97 9.73 22.37
CA VAL A 25 -4.96 9.37 23.38
C VAL A 25 -3.60 9.96 23.04
N ASN A 26 -2.77 10.13 24.07
CA ASN A 26 -1.40 10.64 24.00
C ASN A 26 -1.27 11.86 23.07
N ASP A 27 -2.14 12.86 23.18
CA ASP A 27 -2.11 14.08 22.36
C ASP A 27 -2.01 13.82 20.85
N GLY A 28 -2.84 12.92 20.33
CA GLY A 28 -2.89 12.65 18.89
C GLY A 28 -1.86 11.62 18.40
N ALA A 29 -1.29 10.80 19.28
CA ALA A 29 -0.35 9.74 18.93
C ALA A 29 -0.77 8.35 19.48
N TYR A 30 -0.51 7.30 18.71
CA TYR A 30 -0.82 5.92 19.10
C TYR A 30 0.11 4.92 18.41
N GLY A 31 0.36 3.78 19.05
CA GLY A 31 1.29 2.75 18.57
C GLY A 31 2.67 3.35 18.27
N ASP A 32 3.27 2.97 17.13
CA ASP A 32 4.54 3.53 16.66
C ASP A 32 4.54 5.07 16.56
N GLY A 33 3.37 5.70 16.41
CA GLY A 33 3.24 7.15 16.31
C GLY A 33 3.71 7.88 17.56
N VAL A 34 3.63 7.25 18.74
CA VAL A 34 4.18 7.82 20.00
C VAL A 34 5.70 7.93 19.88
N PHE A 35 6.36 6.83 19.50
CA PHE A 35 7.79 6.81 19.25
C PHE A 35 8.20 7.84 18.18
N TYR A 36 7.48 7.92 17.06
CA TYR A 36 7.83 8.87 16.00
C TYR A 36 7.63 10.34 16.37
N ARG A 37 6.69 10.65 17.27
CA ARG A 37 6.60 11.99 17.86
C ARG A 37 7.84 12.30 18.69
N ASP A 38 8.31 11.34 19.47
CA ASP A 38 9.51 11.52 20.31
C ASP A 38 10.77 11.67 19.45
N VAL A 39 10.85 10.97 18.31
CA VAL A 39 11.86 11.26 17.27
C VAL A 39 11.74 12.71 16.82
N GLY A 40 10.53 13.18 16.48
CA GLY A 40 10.29 14.58 16.11
C GLY A 40 10.78 15.58 17.18
N ARG A 41 10.77 15.21 18.47
CA ARG A 41 11.25 16.05 19.56
C ARG A 41 12.75 15.98 19.77
N PHE A 42 13.32 14.78 19.81
CA PHE A 42 14.67 14.52 20.31
C PHE A 42 15.62 13.90 19.26
N PHE A 43 15.32 14.01 17.96
CA PHE A 43 16.09 13.34 16.90
C PHE A 43 17.61 13.57 17.00
N LEU A 44 18.05 14.83 17.09
CA LEU A 44 19.48 15.16 17.13
C LEU A 44 20.17 14.61 18.39
N GLU A 45 19.54 14.76 19.55
CA GLU A 45 20.05 14.27 20.84
C GLU A 45 20.14 12.74 20.87
N ASN A 46 19.06 12.06 20.49
CA ASN A 46 19.01 10.59 20.49
C ASN A 46 19.95 9.94 19.48
N MET A 47 20.21 10.61 18.35
CA MET A 47 21.15 10.11 17.35
C MET A 47 22.61 10.09 17.86
N GLU A 48 22.96 11.01 18.78
CA GLU A 48 24.28 11.07 19.40
C GLU A 48 24.41 10.12 20.60
N GLU A 49 23.38 10.00 21.44
CA GLU A 49 23.48 9.27 22.71
C GLU A 49 23.17 7.76 22.59
N SER A 50 22.05 7.39 21.98
CA SER A 50 21.49 6.03 22.04
C SER A 50 21.38 5.35 20.67
N GLY A 51 21.27 6.14 19.60
CA GLY A 51 21.01 5.67 18.26
C GLY A 51 19.64 5.01 18.10
N TYR A 52 19.29 4.73 16.84
CA TYR A 52 18.03 4.09 16.48
C TYR A 52 18.28 2.66 16.02
N ASN A 53 17.32 1.75 16.20
CA ASN A 53 17.45 0.42 15.61
C ASN A 53 17.18 0.42 14.11
N LEU A 54 17.55 -0.69 13.44
CA LEU A 54 17.41 -0.84 11.99
C LEU A 54 15.98 -0.60 11.49
N VAL A 55 14.96 -1.12 12.19
CA VAL A 55 13.55 -0.96 11.77
C VAL A 55 13.14 0.51 11.85
N GLN A 56 13.47 1.19 12.95
CA GLN A 56 13.19 2.61 13.15
C GLN A 56 13.86 3.48 12.09
N LEU A 57 15.14 3.22 11.79
CA LEU A 57 15.90 3.96 10.77
C LEU A 57 15.24 3.91 9.40
N THR A 58 14.61 2.79 9.03
CA THR A 58 13.94 2.67 7.74
C THR A 58 12.66 3.50 7.62
N ARG A 59 12.21 4.17 8.69
CA ARG A 59 10.98 4.97 8.74
C ARG A 59 11.21 6.36 9.37
N ILE A 60 12.45 6.73 9.63
CA ILE A 60 12.79 7.88 10.49
C ILE A 60 12.73 9.24 9.80
N LEU A 61 12.96 9.27 8.48
CA LEU A 61 13.22 10.51 7.76
C LEU A 61 12.10 11.58 7.87
N PRO A 62 10.80 11.24 7.80
CA PRO A 62 9.74 12.26 7.93
C PRO A 62 9.81 13.01 9.27
N PHE A 63 10.18 12.31 10.34
CA PHE A 63 10.24 12.85 11.70
C PHE A 63 11.56 13.55 11.99
N ALA A 64 12.65 13.08 11.39
CA ALA A 64 13.91 13.81 11.37
C ALA A 64 13.74 15.18 10.69
N LEU A 65 13.04 15.24 9.55
CA LEU A 65 12.72 16.50 8.87
C LEU A 65 11.86 17.43 9.73
N LEU A 66 10.90 16.87 10.47
CA LEU A 66 10.11 17.63 11.45
C LEU A 66 11.01 18.27 12.52
N ASN A 67 11.88 17.47 13.15
CA ASN A 67 12.81 17.95 14.17
C ASN A 67 13.75 19.05 13.65
N LEU A 68 14.33 18.82 12.47
CA LEU A 68 15.22 19.78 11.81
C LEU A 68 14.49 21.08 11.48
N SER A 69 13.23 21.01 11.04
CA SER A 69 12.42 22.20 10.77
C SER A 69 12.21 23.03 12.04
N PHE A 70 11.81 22.37 13.13
CA PHE A 70 11.57 23.06 14.41
C PHE A 70 12.86 23.68 14.96
N SER A 71 13.98 22.96 14.85
CA SER A 71 15.28 23.45 15.30
C SER A 71 15.76 24.62 14.44
N THR A 72 15.57 24.57 13.12
CA THR A 72 15.97 25.65 12.19
C THR A 72 15.17 26.93 12.41
N PHE A 73 13.88 26.81 12.72
CA PHE A 73 13.01 27.96 12.96
C PHE A 73 12.88 28.34 14.46
N HIS A 74 13.65 27.71 15.34
CA HIS A 74 13.58 27.91 16.79
C HIS A 74 12.16 27.78 17.38
N ILE A 75 11.36 26.86 16.84
CA ILE A 75 9.99 26.58 17.31
C ILE A 75 10.06 25.60 18.49
N ALA A 76 9.28 25.86 19.55
CA ALA A 76 9.16 24.95 20.68
C ALA A 76 8.59 23.58 20.25
N LYS A 77 9.20 22.48 20.73
CA LYS A 77 8.87 21.10 20.35
C LYS A 77 7.83 20.46 21.29
N ASP A 78 6.76 21.19 21.60
CA ASP A 78 5.63 20.68 22.39
C ASP A 78 4.77 19.69 21.57
N ASN A 79 3.89 18.92 22.24
CA ASN A 79 3.11 17.87 21.56
C ASN A 79 2.20 18.46 20.46
N ILE A 80 1.53 19.57 20.75
CA ILE A 80 0.60 20.25 19.83
C ILE A 80 1.36 20.84 18.64
N GLY A 81 2.48 21.53 18.89
CA GLY A 81 3.35 22.06 17.84
C GLY A 81 3.84 20.96 16.91
N LEU A 82 4.40 19.88 17.45
CA LEU A 82 4.86 18.74 16.65
C LEU A 82 3.74 18.11 15.81
N GLN A 83 2.54 17.97 16.38
CA GLN A 83 1.38 17.44 15.66
C GLN A 83 1.01 18.34 14.46
N ASN A 84 0.92 19.65 14.68
CA ASN A 84 0.62 20.63 13.63
C ASN A 84 1.72 20.67 12.57
N GLY A 85 2.99 20.63 12.99
CA GLY A 85 4.14 20.57 12.11
C GLY A 85 4.11 19.32 11.22
N MET A 86 3.73 18.17 11.79
CA MET A 86 3.60 16.94 11.02
C MET A 86 2.44 17.00 10.02
N ILE A 87 1.31 17.61 10.38
CA ILE A 87 0.20 17.86 9.45
C ILE A 87 0.66 18.74 8.28
N ILE A 88 1.44 19.80 8.53
CA ILE A 88 2.00 20.65 7.47
C ILE A 88 2.88 19.83 6.53
N TRP A 89 3.78 18.99 7.07
CA TRP A 89 4.61 18.10 6.27
C TRP A 89 3.78 17.12 5.44
N GLN A 90 2.70 16.57 5.98
CA GLN A 90 1.79 15.72 5.21
C GLN A 90 1.11 16.46 4.05
N VAL A 91 0.70 17.71 4.23
CA VAL A 91 0.16 18.55 3.14
C VAL A 91 1.22 18.74 2.05
N ILE A 92 2.49 18.99 2.43
CA ILE A 92 3.61 19.10 1.49
C ILE A 92 3.80 17.78 0.71
N TYR A 93 3.82 16.63 1.40
CA TYR A 93 3.96 15.33 0.76
C TYR A 93 2.79 15.01 -0.19
N LEU A 94 1.55 15.34 0.20
CA LEU A 94 0.38 15.20 -0.66
C LEU A 94 0.50 16.09 -1.92
N ALA A 95 0.95 17.33 -1.77
CA ALA A 95 1.18 18.23 -2.90
C ALA A 95 2.26 17.68 -3.87
N ILE A 96 3.36 17.13 -3.33
CA ILE A 96 4.40 16.44 -4.11
C ILE A 96 3.82 15.23 -4.85
N ALA A 97 2.98 14.43 -4.19
CA ALA A 97 2.34 13.27 -4.82
C ALA A 97 1.38 13.69 -5.96
N ILE A 98 0.59 14.74 -5.77
CA ILE A 98 -0.28 15.33 -6.80
C ILE A 98 0.54 15.86 -7.98
N TYR A 99 1.65 16.55 -7.71
CA TYR A 99 2.58 16.99 -8.75
C TYR A 99 3.08 15.80 -9.59
N TRP A 100 3.56 14.74 -8.94
CA TRP A 100 4.02 13.54 -9.63
C TRP A 100 2.90 12.87 -10.43
N TYR A 101 1.68 12.84 -9.90
CA TYR A 101 0.52 12.29 -10.60
C TYR A 101 0.33 12.97 -11.97
N PHE A 102 0.29 14.30 -12.00
CA PHE A 102 0.13 15.03 -13.27
C PHE A 102 1.35 14.87 -14.20
N ARG A 103 2.56 14.72 -13.65
CA ARG A 103 3.76 14.41 -14.45
C ARG A 103 3.70 13.02 -15.09
N ILE A 104 3.22 12.01 -14.36
CA ILE A 104 3.01 10.65 -14.84
C ILE A 104 1.93 10.61 -15.92
N THR A 105 0.77 11.22 -15.66
CA THR A 105 -0.35 11.22 -16.61
C THR A 105 0.00 11.94 -17.92
N LYS A 106 0.78 13.04 -17.84
CA LYS A 106 1.36 13.72 -19.02
C LYS A 106 2.30 12.80 -19.79
N LYS A 107 3.22 12.09 -19.11
CA LYS A 107 4.14 11.14 -19.75
C LYS A 107 3.40 10.00 -20.45
N LEU A 108 2.32 9.50 -19.85
CA LEU A 108 1.49 8.43 -20.41
C LEU A 108 0.48 8.89 -21.48
N ARG A 109 0.39 10.21 -21.74
CA ARG A 109 -0.57 10.83 -22.66
C ARG A 109 -2.00 10.32 -22.40
N LEU A 110 -2.43 10.39 -21.14
CA LEU A 110 -3.76 9.93 -20.75
C LEU A 110 -4.84 10.92 -21.18
N LYS A 111 -6.01 10.40 -21.56
CA LYS A 111 -7.19 11.22 -21.84
C LYS A 111 -7.73 11.81 -20.53
N PRO A 112 -8.34 13.01 -20.53
CA PRO A 112 -8.85 13.66 -19.32
C PRO A 112 -9.73 12.75 -18.44
N THR A 113 -10.59 11.94 -19.05
CA THR A 113 -11.42 10.96 -18.34
C THR A 113 -10.60 9.96 -17.51
N ILE A 114 -9.51 9.43 -18.08
CA ILE A 114 -8.64 8.47 -17.38
C ILE A 114 -7.81 9.20 -16.31
N ILE A 115 -7.46 10.46 -16.54
CA ILE A 115 -6.81 11.32 -15.53
C ILE A 115 -7.76 11.54 -14.35
N THR A 116 -9.06 11.78 -14.57
CA THR A 116 -10.02 11.89 -13.47
C THR A 116 -10.12 10.58 -12.69
N LEU A 117 -10.26 9.44 -13.39
CA LEU A 117 -10.39 8.14 -12.75
C LEU A 117 -9.15 7.76 -11.94
N GLY A 118 -7.96 7.93 -12.50
CA GLY A 118 -6.72 7.67 -11.78
C GLY A 118 -6.58 8.54 -10.53
N PHE A 119 -7.07 9.79 -10.57
CA PHE A 119 -7.05 10.69 -9.43
C PHE A 119 -8.02 10.22 -8.34
N ILE A 120 -9.27 9.88 -8.72
CA ILE A 120 -10.26 9.33 -7.79
C ILE A 120 -9.73 8.07 -7.11
N LEU A 121 -9.11 7.16 -7.87
CA LEU A 121 -8.62 5.90 -7.31
C LEU A 121 -7.42 6.08 -6.38
N LEU A 122 -6.52 7.01 -6.70
CA LEU A 122 -5.34 7.25 -5.88
C LEU A 122 -5.63 8.05 -4.62
N PHE A 123 -6.49 9.07 -4.69
CA PHE A 123 -6.69 10.04 -3.62
C PHE A 123 -8.05 9.94 -2.92
N GLY A 124 -9.04 9.28 -3.54
CA GLY A 124 -10.38 9.07 -2.98
C GLY A 124 -10.47 7.82 -2.11
N ASN A 125 -9.66 7.72 -1.06
CA ASN A 125 -9.65 6.55 -0.17
C ASN A 125 -9.41 6.97 1.29
N PHE A 126 -9.61 6.03 2.21
CA PHE A 126 -9.51 6.28 3.65
C PHE A 126 -8.12 6.80 4.06
N ALA A 127 -7.06 6.26 3.46
CA ALA A 127 -5.68 6.65 3.76
C ALA A 127 -5.50 8.18 3.66
N TRP A 128 -5.88 8.76 2.51
CA TRP A 128 -5.65 10.19 2.23
C TRP A 128 -6.78 11.11 2.67
N LEU A 129 -8.00 10.60 2.74
CA LEU A 129 -9.14 11.41 3.15
C LEU A 129 -9.39 11.38 4.66
N LYS A 130 -8.71 10.52 5.42
CA LYS A 130 -8.89 10.47 6.88
C LYS A 130 -7.66 10.04 7.66
N ALA A 131 -7.09 8.89 7.34
CA ALA A 131 -6.13 8.19 8.21
C ALA A 131 -4.93 9.07 8.59
N ILE A 132 -4.28 9.69 7.59
CA ILE A 132 -3.07 10.48 7.81
C ILE A 132 -3.34 11.75 8.65
N TRP A 133 -4.55 12.32 8.60
CA TRP A 133 -4.92 13.51 9.37
C TRP A 133 -5.35 13.16 10.80
N TYR A 134 -5.92 11.96 10.98
CA TYR A 134 -6.36 11.43 12.25
C TYR A 134 -5.18 10.92 13.09
N HIS A 135 -4.19 10.30 12.43
CA HIS A 135 -2.94 9.81 13.02
C HIS A 135 -1.75 10.43 12.26
N PRO A 136 -1.32 11.64 12.66
CA PRO A 136 -0.36 12.41 11.88
C PRO A 136 1.07 11.84 11.89
N PHE A 137 1.44 11.12 12.95
CA PHE A 137 2.77 10.55 13.10
C PHE A 137 2.92 9.22 12.36
N SER A 138 2.83 9.29 11.03
CA SER A 138 3.02 8.15 10.13
C SER A 138 3.97 8.49 8.97
N PRO A 139 4.86 7.56 8.55
CA PRO A 139 5.72 7.77 7.39
C PRO A 139 5.01 7.59 6.04
N ASP A 140 3.76 7.15 6.03
CA ASP A 140 3.06 6.65 4.84
C ASP A 140 2.90 7.72 3.75
N ALA A 141 2.65 8.98 4.13
CA ALA A 141 2.48 10.08 3.18
C ALA A 141 3.77 10.36 2.38
N MET A 142 4.92 10.38 3.07
CA MET A 142 6.22 10.53 2.41
C MET A 142 6.54 9.28 1.57
N ALA A 143 6.23 8.09 2.07
CA ALA A 143 6.44 6.84 1.35
C ALA A 143 5.69 6.83 0.01
N PHE A 144 4.42 7.26 0.03
CA PHE A 144 3.59 7.39 -1.16
C PHE A 144 4.12 8.46 -2.13
N ALA A 145 4.51 9.64 -1.63
CA ALA A 145 5.06 10.71 -2.46
C ALA A 145 6.36 10.28 -3.17
N LEU A 146 7.26 9.60 -2.46
CA LEU A 146 8.48 9.03 -3.05
C LEU A 146 8.17 7.87 -4.00
N GLY A 147 7.19 7.02 -3.69
CA GLY A 147 6.72 5.95 -4.58
C GLY A 147 6.20 6.50 -5.91
N MET A 148 5.45 7.61 -5.87
CA MET A 148 5.04 8.36 -7.07
C MET A 148 6.26 8.89 -7.86
N GLY A 149 7.28 9.39 -7.15
CA GLY A 149 8.57 9.77 -7.73
C GLY A 149 9.28 8.61 -8.43
N GLN A 150 9.38 7.44 -7.78
CA GLN A 150 9.98 6.22 -8.35
C GLN A 150 9.27 5.81 -9.63
N VAL A 151 7.93 5.73 -9.61
CA VAL A 151 7.13 5.40 -10.79
C VAL A 151 7.39 6.40 -11.92
N ASN A 152 7.43 7.71 -11.64
CA ASN A 152 7.69 8.71 -12.65
C ASN A 152 9.08 8.55 -13.28
N TYR A 153 10.14 8.35 -12.48
CA TYR A 153 11.50 8.19 -13.01
C TYR A 153 11.71 6.85 -13.72
N PHE A 154 11.07 5.78 -13.23
CA PHE A 154 11.01 4.49 -13.91
C PHE A 154 10.41 4.61 -15.31
N LEU A 155 9.25 5.27 -15.46
CA LEU A 155 8.59 5.48 -16.76
C LEU A 155 9.37 6.38 -17.72
N ARG A 156 10.31 7.17 -17.21
CA ARG A 156 11.18 8.05 -18.00
C ARG A 156 12.55 7.43 -18.26
N TYR A 157 12.84 6.25 -17.71
CA TYR A 157 14.14 5.60 -17.75
C TYR A 157 15.28 6.45 -17.15
N GLU A 158 14.96 7.33 -16.19
CA GLU A 158 15.90 8.22 -15.51
C GLU A 158 16.57 7.50 -14.32
N LYS A 159 17.44 6.53 -14.60
CA LYS A 159 18.02 5.60 -13.60
C LYS A 159 18.72 6.29 -12.43
N PHE A 160 19.49 7.34 -12.69
CA PHE A 160 20.21 8.07 -11.63
C PHE A 160 19.23 8.65 -10.60
N LYS A 161 18.19 9.36 -11.07
CA LYS A 161 17.17 9.94 -10.18
C LYS A 161 16.33 8.88 -9.49
N LEU A 162 16.04 7.77 -10.16
CA LEU A 162 15.41 6.62 -9.53
C LEU A 162 16.28 6.07 -8.39
N GLY A 163 17.60 5.95 -8.59
CA GLY A 163 18.55 5.57 -7.55
C GLY A 163 18.54 6.52 -6.35
N MET A 164 18.64 7.83 -6.60
CA MET A 164 18.59 8.84 -5.53
C MET A 164 17.29 8.76 -4.71
N VAL A 165 16.13 8.68 -5.36
CA VAL A 165 14.83 8.55 -4.67
C VAL A 165 14.75 7.23 -3.90
N SER A 166 15.38 6.16 -4.39
CA SER A 166 15.35 4.86 -3.71
C SER A 166 16.26 4.84 -2.48
N ILE A 167 17.41 5.51 -2.53
CA ILE A 167 18.30 5.69 -1.37
C ILE A 167 17.60 6.55 -0.32
N LEU A 168 16.99 7.68 -0.72
CA LEU A 168 16.19 8.50 0.19
C LEU A 168 15.01 7.70 0.78
N GLY A 169 14.36 6.89 -0.06
CA GLY A 169 13.26 6.03 0.32
C GLY A 169 13.65 4.94 1.32
N ALA A 170 14.91 4.54 1.40
CA ALA A 170 15.39 3.56 2.38
C ALA A 170 15.20 4.01 3.84
N PHE A 171 15.14 5.32 4.08
CA PHE A 171 14.89 5.92 5.40
C PHE A 171 13.41 6.28 5.64
N VAL A 172 12.52 5.96 4.70
CA VAL A 172 11.08 6.22 4.77
C VAL A 172 10.26 4.94 4.77
N SER A 173 10.62 4.00 3.89
CA SER A 173 10.00 2.68 3.82
C SER A 173 10.96 1.66 3.19
N PRO A 174 11.14 0.47 3.78
CA PRO A 174 11.96 -0.58 3.17
C PRO A 174 11.43 -1.01 1.79
N LEU A 175 10.12 -0.87 1.55
CA LEU A 175 9.52 -1.20 0.27
C LEU A 175 10.00 -0.31 -0.87
N LEU A 176 10.33 0.97 -0.61
CA LEU A 176 10.89 1.88 -1.62
C LEU A 176 12.29 1.43 -2.06
N LEU A 177 13.12 1.01 -1.12
CA LEU A 177 14.44 0.48 -1.45
C LEU A 177 14.31 -0.77 -2.33
N ILE A 178 13.44 -1.71 -1.94
CA ILE A 178 13.19 -2.95 -2.68
C ILE A 178 12.68 -2.64 -4.09
N SER A 179 11.62 -1.83 -4.25
CA SER A 179 11.10 -1.49 -5.58
C SER A 179 12.11 -0.74 -6.43
N GLY A 180 12.86 0.17 -5.83
CA GLY A 180 13.92 0.93 -6.48
C GLY A 180 15.00 0.05 -7.09
N LEU A 181 15.55 -0.86 -6.30
CA LEU A 181 16.57 -1.81 -6.75
C LEU A 181 16.03 -2.76 -7.83
N LEU A 182 14.81 -3.30 -7.64
CA LEU A 182 14.17 -4.14 -8.65
C LEU A 182 14.00 -3.38 -9.97
N MET A 183 13.53 -2.13 -9.94
CA MET A 183 13.36 -1.30 -11.14
C MET A 183 14.69 -0.89 -11.81
N LEU A 184 15.78 -0.77 -11.05
CA LEU A 184 17.10 -0.40 -11.56
C LEU A 184 17.85 -1.55 -12.23
N PHE A 185 17.80 -2.74 -11.61
CA PHE A 185 18.69 -3.84 -11.94
C PHE A 185 18.02 -4.98 -12.72
N LEU A 186 16.70 -5.17 -12.59
CA LEU A 186 15.99 -6.19 -13.36
C LEU A 186 15.73 -5.74 -14.81
N PRO A 187 15.58 -6.69 -15.75
CA PRO A 187 15.26 -6.36 -17.13
C PRO A 187 13.88 -5.69 -17.23
N GLY A 188 13.85 -4.50 -17.83
CA GLY A 188 12.64 -3.76 -18.19
C GLY A 188 12.02 -4.19 -19.52
N ASP A 189 12.46 -5.33 -20.07
CA ASP A 189 11.90 -5.90 -21.30
C ASP A 189 10.46 -6.36 -21.05
N LYS A 190 9.60 -6.19 -22.06
CA LYS A 190 8.24 -6.73 -22.03
C LYS A 190 8.30 -8.26 -21.94
N LEU A 191 7.42 -8.81 -21.12
CA LEU A 191 7.25 -10.26 -21.06
C LEU A 191 6.50 -10.79 -22.29
N PRO A 192 6.81 -12.01 -22.74
CA PRO A 192 6.07 -12.67 -23.81
C PRO A 192 4.62 -12.84 -23.38
N LEU A 193 3.71 -12.42 -24.25
CA LEU A 193 2.27 -12.61 -24.07
C LEU A 193 1.79 -13.64 -25.10
N HIS A 194 0.93 -14.56 -24.69
CA HIS A 194 0.32 -15.50 -25.63
C HIS A 194 -0.91 -14.88 -26.30
N GLU A 195 -1.09 -15.18 -27.59
CA GLU A 195 -2.25 -14.82 -28.39
C GLU A 195 -3.05 -16.09 -28.71
N GLY A 196 -3.76 -16.65 -27.74
CA GLY A 196 -4.61 -17.83 -27.99
C GLY A 196 -4.83 -18.75 -26.80
N LYS A 197 -4.82 -20.07 -27.05
CA LYS A 197 -4.96 -21.07 -25.99
C LYS A 197 -3.73 -21.04 -25.09
N ARG A 198 -3.97 -20.85 -23.80
CA ARG A 198 -2.92 -20.76 -22.80
C ARG A 198 -2.12 -22.08 -22.73
N PRO A 199 -0.78 -22.03 -22.72
CA PRO A 199 0.03 -23.22 -22.47
C PRO A 199 -0.18 -23.73 -21.04
N LYS A 200 -0.19 -25.06 -20.88
CA LYS A 200 -0.23 -25.68 -19.54
C LYS A 200 1.13 -25.45 -18.87
N SER A 201 1.17 -24.53 -17.89
CA SER A 201 2.36 -24.29 -17.08
C SER A 201 2.14 -24.81 -15.66
N LEU A 202 3.14 -25.54 -15.14
CA LEU A 202 3.14 -26.06 -13.77
C LEU A 202 3.39 -24.95 -12.74
N PHE A 203 3.96 -23.82 -13.14
CA PHE A 203 4.40 -22.77 -12.22
C PHE A 203 3.28 -22.24 -11.31
N PRO A 204 2.08 -21.86 -11.81
CA PRO A 204 1.03 -21.37 -10.93
C PRO A 204 0.42 -22.45 -10.03
N ALA A 205 0.45 -23.72 -10.46
CA ALA A 205 0.01 -24.83 -9.62
C ALA A 205 0.99 -25.05 -8.46
N ALA A 206 2.30 -25.00 -8.73
CA ALA A 206 3.33 -25.06 -7.69
C ALA A 206 3.21 -23.89 -6.70
N MET A 207 3.01 -22.66 -7.19
CA MET A 207 2.79 -21.49 -6.33
C MET A 207 1.52 -21.59 -5.48
N ALA A 208 0.43 -22.13 -6.06
CA ALA A 208 -0.82 -22.38 -5.34
C ALA A 208 -0.68 -23.40 -4.22
N LEU A 209 0.35 -24.26 -4.24
CA LEU A 209 0.66 -25.21 -3.16
C LEU A 209 1.68 -24.64 -2.16
N ILE A 210 2.77 -24.06 -2.64
CA ILE A 210 3.89 -23.60 -1.81
C ILE A 210 3.48 -22.41 -0.93
N ILE A 211 2.78 -21.43 -1.50
CA ILE A 211 2.46 -20.19 -0.79
C ILE A 211 1.59 -20.47 0.45
N PRO A 212 0.45 -21.18 0.36
CA PRO A 212 -0.35 -21.49 1.54
C PRO A 212 0.40 -22.31 2.58
N LEU A 213 1.27 -23.24 2.17
CA LEU A 213 2.07 -24.04 3.09
C LEU A 213 3.03 -23.15 3.90
N VAL A 214 3.73 -22.23 3.23
CA VAL A 214 4.61 -21.25 3.90
C VAL A 214 3.80 -20.41 4.90
N PHE A 215 2.63 -19.90 4.50
CA PHE A 215 1.78 -19.13 5.41
C PHE A 215 1.19 -19.95 6.56
N ALA A 216 0.87 -21.23 6.33
CA ALA A 216 0.44 -22.13 7.39
C ALA A 216 1.55 -22.32 8.44
N VAL A 217 2.79 -22.54 8.00
CA VAL A 217 3.94 -22.67 8.90
C VAL A 217 4.19 -21.37 9.66
N LEU A 218 4.19 -20.22 8.98
CA LEU A 218 4.40 -18.92 9.62
C LEU A 218 3.27 -18.57 10.60
N GLY A 219 2.02 -18.79 10.22
CA GLY A 219 0.86 -18.57 11.09
C GLY A 219 0.87 -19.47 12.32
N TRP A 220 1.23 -20.75 12.15
CA TRP A 220 1.32 -21.70 13.26
C TRP A 220 2.46 -21.40 14.22
N THR A 221 3.64 -21.02 13.70
CA THR A 221 4.85 -20.80 14.51
C THR A 221 4.94 -19.40 15.10
N LEU A 222 4.66 -18.36 14.30
CA LEU A 222 4.84 -16.96 14.70
C LEU A 222 3.53 -16.28 15.07
N GLY A 223 2.41 -16.67 14.43
CA GLY A 223 1.09 -16.11 14.68
C GLY A 223 0.30 -16.83 15.78
N GLU A 224 0.90 -17.84 16.42
CA GLU A 224 0.31 -18.61 17.53
C GLU A 224 -1.08 -19.19 17.24
N TRP A 225 -1.36 -19.56 15.97
CA TRP A 225 -2.68 -20.08 15.56
C TRP A 225 -3.10 -21.34 16.34
N TYR A 226 -2.14 -22.09 16.88
CA TYR A 226 -2.39 -23.27 17.70
C TYR A 226 -3.11 -22.95 19.03
N GLN A 227 -2.98 -21.71 19.53
CA GLN A 227 -3.67 -21.25 20.75
C GLN A 227 -5.06 -20.68 20.45
N ALA A 228 -5.37 -20.41 19.19
CA ALA A 228 -6.65 -19.82 18.81
C ALA A 228 -7.80 -20.83 19.04
N GLY A 229 -8.98 -20.33 19.42
CA GLY A 229 -10.17 -21.17 19.54
C GLY A 229 -10.56 -21.85 18.23
N PHE A 230 -11.29 -22.96 18.32
CA PHE A 230 -11.66 -23.81 17.17
C PHE A 230 -12.27 -23.02 16.00
N LEU A 231 -13.20 -22.10 16.27
CA LEU A 231 -13.83 -21.27 15.23
C LEU A 231 -12.80 -20.40 14.49
N THR A 232 -11.87 -19.78 15.22
CA THR A 232 -10.81 -18.95 14.64
C THR A 232 -9.85 -19.79 13.80
N GLN A 233 -9.50 -21.00 14.26
CA GLN A 233 -8.70 -21.94 13.47
C GLN A 233 -9.39 -22.32 12.15
N LEU A 234 -10.71 -22.56 12.15
CA LEU A 234 -11.47 -22.80 10.93
C LEU A 234 -11.40 -21.61 9.96
N PHE A 235 -11.45 -20.38 10.47
CA PHE A 235 -11.29 -19.21 9.61
C PHE A 235 -9.89 -19.07 9.02
N HIS A 236 -8.84 -19.38 9.79
CA HIS A 236 -7.46 -19.44 9.27
C HIS A 236 -7.33 -20.47 8.14
N ILE A 237 -7.91 -21.66 8.31
CA ILE A 237 -7.94 -22.69 7.27
C ILE A 237 -8.70 -22.19 6.04
N GLY A 238 -9.88 -21.59 6.22
CA GLY A 238 -10.64 -21.01 5.12
C GLY A 238 -9.88 -19.92 4.36
N ALA A 239 -9.12 -19.09 5.08
CA ALA A 239 -8.27 -18.08 4.49
C ALA A 239 -7.10 -18.69 3.71
N LEU A 240 -6.43 -19.72 4.24
CA LEU A 240 -5.39 -20.46 3.53
C LEU A 240 -5.92 -21.10 2.24
N LEU A 241 -7.12 -21.68 2.27
CA LEU A 241 -7.76 -22.28 1.09
C LEU A 241 -8.17 -21.25 0.03
N PHE A 242 -8.36 -19.99 0.42
CA PHE A 242 -8.65 -18.91 -0.52
C PHE A 242 -7.42 -18.55 -1.39
N ILE A 243 -6.20 -18.68 -0.87
CA ILE A 243 -4.97 -18.35 -1.60
C ILE A 243 -4.81 -19.17 -2.90
N PRO A 244 -4.89 -20.53 -2.89
CA PRO A 244 -4.83 -21.33 -4.11
C PRO A 244 -5.89 -20.91 -5.14
N VAL A 245 -7.12 -20.66 -4.69
CA VAL A 245 -8.23 -20.24 -5.56
C VAL A 245 -7.89 -18.93 -6.26
N LEU A 246 -7.36 -17.95 -5.52
CA LEU A 246 -6.96 -16.67 -6.09
C LEU A 246 -5.78 -16.81 -7.05
N ILE A 247 -4.75 -17.59 -6.71
CA ILE A 247 -3.58 -17.81 -7.58
C ILE A 247 -4.01 -18.49 -8.87
N ILE A 248 -4.83 -19.54 -8.79
CA ILE A 248 -5.34 -20.26 -9.96
C ILE A 248 -6.23 -19.33 -10.80
N TYR A 249 -7.08 -18.52 -10.16
CA TYR A 249 -7.91 -17.53 -10.86
C TYR A 249 -7.05 -16.50 -11.59
N ALA A 250 -6.07 -15.89 -10.92
CA ALA A 250 -5.14 -14.93 -11.52
C ALA A 250 -4.33 -15.57 -12.65
N ALA A 251 -3.87 -16.81 -12.47
CA ALA A 251 -3.17 -17.56 -13.50
C ALA A 251 -4.06 -17.80 -14.72
N LYS A 252 -5.32 -18.22 -14.52
CA LYS A 252 -6.31 -18.40 -15.61
C LYS A 252 -6.54 -17.10 -16.39
N GLN A 253 -6.47 -15.95 -15.72
CA GLN A 253 -6.59 -14.63 -16.34
C GLN A 253 -5.25 -14.08 -16.88
N SER A 254 -4.12 -14.72 -16.62
CA SER A 254 -2.82 -14.21 -17.07
C SER A 254 -2.61 -14.50 -18.56
N SER A 255 -2.26 -13.46 -19.32
CA SER A 255 -1.79 -13.62 -20.70
C SER A 255 -0.28 -13.77 -20.81
N ILE A 256 0.45 -13.81 -19.69
CA ILE A 256 1.91 -13.96 -19.67
C ILE A 256 2.24 -15.42 -19.94
N ASP A 257 3.13 -15.67 -20.90
CA ASP A 257 3.76 -16.97 -21.09
C ASP A 257 4.87 -17.13 -20.05
N TRP A 258 4.54 -17.80 -18.93
CA TRP A 258 5.46 -17.92 -17.80
C TRP A 258 6.71 -18.70 -18.12
N ASP A 259 6.63 -19.71 -18.99
CA ASP A 259 7.76 -20.58 -19.29
C ASP A 259 8.77 -19.80 -20.15
N LEU A 260 8.30 -19.11 -21.20
CA LEU A 260 9.14 -18.22 -22.00
C LEU A 260 9.64 -17.01 -21.20
N ALA A 261 8.80 -16.45 -20.32
CA ALA A 261 9.20 -15.34 -19.47
C ALA A 261 10.36 -15.75 -18.55
N LEU A 262 10.32 -16.94 -17.95
CA LEU A 262 11.40 -17.45 -17.08
C LEU A 262 12.69 -17.68 -17.87
N VAL A 263 12.59 -18.23 -19.09
CA VAL A 263 13.74 -18.34 -20.00
C VAL A 263 14.31 -16.96 -20.35
N GLN A 264 13.45 -15.98 -20.63
CA GLN A 264 13.84 -14.59 -20.87
C GLN A 264 14.53 -13.99 -19.65
N LEU A 265 14.01 -14.22 -18.43
CA LEU A 265 14.61 -13.75 -17.18
C LEU A 265 16.02 -14.32 -17.03
N LYS A 266 16.19 -15.64 -17.16
CA LYS A 266 17.50 -16.31 -17.05
C LYS A 266 18.49 -15.80 -18.11
N LYS A 267 18.03 -15.58 -19.36
CA LYS A 267 18.89 -15.12 -20.46
C LYS A 267 19.27 -13.64 -20.34
N ARG A 268 18.36 -12.78 -19.88
CA ARG A 268 18.55 -11.32 -19.83
C ARG A 268 19.15 -10.83 -18.52
N THR A 269 19.01 -11.61 -17.45
CA THR A 269 19.62 -11.31 -16.16
C THR A 269 21.08 -11.72 -16.22
N LYS A 270 21.93 -10.82 -16.71
CA LYS A 270 23.39 -10.98 -16.60
C LYS A 270 23.73 -11.06 -15.12
N SER A 271 24.54 -12.05 -14.72
CA SER A 271 24.99 -12.22 -13.34
C SER A 271 25.57 -10.91 -12.76
N ASP A 272 26.29 -10.15 -13.58
CA ASP A 272 26.81 -8.80 -13.24
C ASP A 272 25.75 -7.77 -12.82
N ARG A 273 24.53 -7.79 -13.38
CA ARG A 273 23.48 -6.84 -12.96
C ARG A 273 22.86 -7.23 -11.63
N LEU A 274 22.67 -8.53 -11.43
CA LEU A 274 22.11 -9.04 -10.18
C LEU A 274 23.12 -8.84 -9.04
N SER A 275 24.40 -9.13 -9.27
CA SER A 275 25.45 -8.88 -8.28
C SER A 275 25.54 -7.40 -7.91
N LYS A 276 25.46 -6.48 -8.88
CA LYS A 276 25.38 -5.03 -8.60
C LYS A 276 24.17 -4.65 -7.76
N GLY A 277 23.00 -5.23 -8.03
CA GLY A 277 21.80 -5.01 -7.22
C GLY A 277 21.96 -5.52 -5.78
N ILE A 278 22.54 -6.71 -5.61
CA ILE A 278 22.82 -7.29 -4.29
C ILE A 278 23.88 -6.47 -3.55
N MET A 279 24.97 -6.07 -4.21
CA MET A 279 26.00 -5.21 -3.61
C MET A 279 25.42 -3.86 -3.19
N ALA A 280 24.53 -3.25 -4.00
CA ALA A 280 23.85 -2.02 -3.63
C ALA A 280 22.94 -2.21 -2.41
N LEU A 281 22.18 -3.31 -2.36
CA LEU A 281 21.35 -3.65 -1.20
C LEU A 281 22.20 -3.83 0.05
N VAL A 282 23.26 -4.64 -0.03
CA VAL A 282 24.17 -4.91 1.08
C VAL A 282 24.86 -3.61 1.52
N GLY A 283 25.32 -2.78 0.60
CA GLY A 283 25.93 -1.48 0.93
C GLY A 283 24.97 -0.56 1.67
N ILE A 284 23.71 -0.47 1.25
CA ILE A 284 22.69 0.34 1.93
C ILE A 284 22.33 -0.27 3.29
N LEU A 285 22.18 -1.59 3.39
CA LEU A 285 21.93 -2.27 4.66
C LEU A 285 23.10 -2.09 5.63
N LEU A 286 24.35 -2.15 5.16
CA LEU A 286 25.53 -1.88 5.97
C LEU A 286 25.53 -0.44 6.48
N ILE A 287 25.19 0.54 5.64
CA ILE A 287 25.02 1.93 6.09
C ILE A 287 23.95 2.02 7.18
N LEU A 288 22.80 1.38 6.98
CA LEU A 288 21.73 1.38 7.98
C LEU A 288 22.14 0.67 9.29
N ILE A 289 22.93 -0.41 9.21
CA ILE A 289 23.47 -1.13 10.37
C ILE A 289 24.52 -0.27 11.07
N LEU A 290 25.40 0.42 10.34
CA LEU A 290 26.42 1.31 10.91
C LEU A 290 25.81 2.54 11.58
N LEU A 291 24.67 3.02 11.06
CA LEU A 291 23.88 4.08 11.68
C LEU A 291 22.99 3.55 12.82
N SER A 292 22.81 2.23 12.93
CA SER A 292 21.98 1.62 13.96
C SER A 292 22.72 1.62 15.29
N GLY A 293 22.08 2.16 16.33
CA GLY A 293 22.57 2.05 17.71
C GLY A 293 22.41 0.63 18.25
N LYS A 294 22.92 0.38 19.46
CA LYS A 294 22.79 -0.91 20.20
C LYS A 294 21.37 -1.16 20.75
N ASN A 295 20.36 -0.53 20.18
CA ASN A 295 19.02 -0.50 20.75
C ASN A 295 18.25 -1.79 20.39
N GLU A 296 17.97 -2.64 21.37
CA GLU A 296 17.41 -3.99 21.17
C GLU A 296 15.87 -4.00 21.01
N THR A 297 15.19 -2.87 21.17
CA THR A 297 13.75 -2.80 21.44
C THR A 297 12.83 -3.13 20.25
N LEU A 298 13.27 -3.02 18.99
CA LEU A 298 12.49 -3.45 17.81
C LEU A 298 13.39 -4.21 16.82
N GLY A 299 13.52 -5.50 17.04
CA GLY A 299 14.19 -6.41 16.10
C GLY A 299 13.34 -6.72 14.87
N LEU A 300 13.97 -7.18 13.78
CA LEU A 300 13.24 -7.72 12.62
C LEU A 300 12.26 -8.84 13.03
N PHE A 301 12.64 -9.65 14.03
CA PHE A 301 11.81 -10.74 14.51
C PHE A 301 10.54 -10.25 15.23
N SER A 302 10.62 -9.18 16.03
CA SER A 302 9.42 -8.62 16.68
C SER A 302 8.46 -8.03 15.65
N LEU A 303 8.98 -7.32 14.64
CA LEU A 303 8.16 -6.81 13.52
C LEU A 303 7.47 -7.94 12.74
N ILE A 304 8.18 -9.05 12.51
CA ILE A 304 7.61 -10.23 11.85
C ILE A 304 6.54 -10.87 12.75
N ARG A 305 6.78 -11.01 14.05
CA ARG A 305 5.83 -11.60 15.00
C ARG A 305 4.56 -10.74 15.17
N GLU A 306 4.72 -9.43 15.40
CA GLU A 306 3.59 -8.49 15.51
C GLU A 306 2.75 -8.45 14.22
N SER A 307 3.39 -8.61 13.07
CA SER A 307 2.67 -8.77 11.82
C SER A 307 1.89 -10.09 11.82
N ALA A 308 2.52 -11.20 12.26
CA ALA A 308 2.00 -12.59 12.27
C ALA A 308 0.68 -12.78 13.02
N GLU A 309 0.51 -12.08 14.13
CA GLU A 309 -0.70 -12.15 14.96
C GLU A 309 -1.97 -11.71 14.20
N GLY A 310 -1.83 -10.80 13.22
CA GLY A 310 -2.94 -10.29 12.42
C GLY A 310 -3.28 -11.10 11.18
N MET A 311 -2.56 -12.19 10.87
CA MET A 311 -2.63 -12.82 9.55
C MET A 311 -3.87 -13.66 9.35
N MET A 312 -4.44 -13.54 8.15
CA MET A 312 -5.37 -14.52 7.58
C MET A 312 -6.53 -14.87 8.51
N ARG A 313 -7.07 -13.88 9.24
CA ARG A 313 -8.16 -14.09 10.19
C ARG A 313 -9.45 -14.49 9.50
N PHE A 314 -9.72 -13.95 8.30
CA PHE A 314 -10.88 -14.30 7.49
C PHE A 314 -10.49 -14.57 6.02
N PRO A 315 -11.28 -15.35 5.27
CA PRO A 315 -11.05 -15.54 3.84
C PRO A 315 -11.01 -14.20 3.09
N ALA A 316 -10.01 -13.98 2.24
CA ALA A 316 -9.86 -12.73 1.47
C ALA A 316 -9.72 -11.44 2.33
N ASP A 317 -9.46 -11.55 3.63
CA ASP A 317 -9.35 -10.38 4.53
C ASP A 317 -8.30 -9.37 4.06
N PHE A 318 -7.15 -9.84 3.58
CA PHE A 318 -6.13 -8.96 3.02
C PHE A 318 -6.63 -8.12 1.82
N ILE A 319 -7.51 -8.66 0.98
CA ILE A 319 -8.10 -7.92 -0.14
C ILE A 319 -9.05 -6.85 0.40
N LEU A 320 -9.89 -7.23 1.37
CA LEU A 320 -10.85 -6.33 1.98
C LEU A 320 -10.15 -5.21 2.75
N SER A 321 -9.20 -5.53 3.62
CA SER A 321 -8.39 -4.59 4.39
C SER A 321 -7.65 -3.59 3.48
N ASN A 322 -7.00 -4.08 2.42
CA ASN A 322 -6.39 -3.19 1.43
C ASN A 322 -7.42 -2.33 0.69
N SER A 323 -8.63 -2.84 0.42
CA SER A 323 -9.70 -2.07 -0.24
C SER A 323 -10.37 -1.07 0.70
N LEU A 324 -10.47 -1.36 1.99
CA LEU A 324 -10.93 -0.42 3.02
C LEU A 324 -9.95 0.74 3.18
N HIS A 325 -8.66 0.45 3.13
CA HIS A 325 -7.63 1.46 3.31
C HIS A 325 -7.36 2.27 2.02
N TRP A 326 -7.12 1.58 0.91
CA TRP A 326 -6.76 2.16 -0.39
C TRP A 326 -7.95 2.36 -1.35
N GLY A 327 -9.17 2.11 -0.87
CA GLY A 327 -10.42 2.34 -1.60
C GLY A 327 -10.62 1.37 -2.76
N LEU A 328 -11.14 1.88 -3.88
CA LEU A 328 -11.59 1.06 -4.99
C LEU A 328 -10.45 0.42 -5.83
N LEU A 329 -9.18 0.70 -5.50
CA LEU A 329 -8.02 0.16 -6.22
C LEU A 329 -8.00 -1.37 -6.23
N GLY A 330 -8.15 -2.01 -5.06
CA GLY A 330 -8.12 -3.47 -4.92
C GLY A 330 -9.25 -4.13 -5.71
N VAL A 331 -10.47 -3.66 -5.49
CA VAL A 331 -11.68 -4.16 -6.16
C VAL A 331 -11.61 -4.03 -7.67
N LEU A 332 -11.27 -2.85 -8.20
CA LEU A 332 -11.19 -2.66 -9.66
C LEU A 332 -10.06 -3.50 -10.27
N THR A 333 -8.99 -3.76 -9.52
CA THR A 333 -7.93 -4.67 -9.97
C THR A 333 -8.45 -6.08 -10.19
N LEU A 334 -9.29 -6.60 -9.28
CA LEU A 334 -9.93 -7.90 -9.47
C LEU A 334 -10.86 -7.91 -10.69
N ILE A 335 -11.65 -6.86 -10.87
CA ILE A 335 -12.58 -6.75 -12.02
C ILE A 335 -11.82 -6.69 -13.34
N TYR A 336 -10.69 -5.98 -13.38
CA TYR A 336 -9.86 -5.80 -14.59
C TYR A 336 -8.62 -6.70 -14.60
N LEU A 337 -8.61 -7.79 -13.83
CA LEU A 337 -7.43 -8.61 -13.54
C LEU A 337 -6.68 -9.05 -14.80
N TYR A 338 -7.41 -9.56 -15.81
CA TYR A 338 -6.80 -9.93 -17.09
C TYR A 338 -5.95 -8.80 -17.67
N ARG A 339 -6.54 -7.61 -17.85
CA ARG A 339 -5.86 -6.44 -18.44
C ARG A 339 -4.78 -5.88 -17.52
N PHE A 340 -5.00 -5.94 -16.21
CA PHE A 340 -4.02 -5.57 -15.21
C PHE A 340 -2.75 -6.40 -15.37
N LEU A 341 -2.88 -7.73 -15.42
CA LEU A 341 -1.76 -8.66 -15.63
C LEU A 341 -1.06 -8.44 -16.98
N GLN A 342 -1.80 -8.13 -18.05
CA GLN A 342 -1.16 -7.79 -19.34
C GLN A 342 -0.31 -6.52 -19.26
N GLU A 343 -0.84 -5.46 -18.64
CA GLU A 343 -0.12 -4.19 -18.51
C GLU A 343 1.06 -4.31 -17.54
N MET A 344 0.95 -5.16 -16.51
CA MET A 344 2.05 -5.56 -15.63
C MET A 344 3.17 -6.23 -16.44
N GLY A 345 2.84 -7.24 -17.27
CA GLY A 345 3.82 -7.92 -18.13
C GLY A 345 4.47 -6.99 -19.16
N LYS A 346 3.78 -5.96 -19.64
CA LYS A 346 4.34 -4.93 -20.54
C LYS A 346 5.30 -3.95 -19.86
N LEU A 347 5.30 -3.87 -18.53
CA LEU A 347 6.25 -3.06 -17.78
C LEU A 347 7.49 -3.86 -17.37
N GLY A 348 7.48 -5.18 -17.55
CA GLY A 348 8.63 -6.05 -17.35
C GLY A 348 8.71 -6.70 -15.98
N TRP A 349 9.81 -7.42 -15.75
CA TRP A 349 9.99 -8.31 -14.59
C TRP A 349 10.01 -7.59 -13.25
N SER A 350 10.56 -6.36 -13.19
CA SER A 350 10.59 -5.57 -11.95
C SER A 350 9.19 -5.37 -11.39
N VAL A 351 8.24 -4.98 -12.24
CA VAL A 351 6.85 -4.73 -11.85
C VAL A 351 6.16 -6.04 -11.47
N VAL A 352 6.35 -7.12 -12.23
CA VAL A 352 5.78 -8.44 -11.89
C VAL A 352 6.25 -8.92 -10.52
N ILE A 353 7.55 -8.81 -10.23
CA ILE A 353 8.12 -9.23 -8.95
C ILE A 353 7.62 -8.33 -7.80
N ILE A 354 7.52 -7.01 -8.01
CA ILE A 354 6.96 -6.09 -7.00
C ILE A 354 5.52 -6.49 -6.66
N PHE A 355 4.65 -6.79 -7.64
CA PHE A 355 3.29 -7.26 -7.33
C PHE A 355 3.25 -8.66 -6.72
N GLY A 356 4.15 -9.56 -7.14
CA GLY A 356 4.26 -10.89 -6.54
C GLY A 356 4.63 -10.82 -5.06
N ILE A 357 5.67 -10.05 -4.74
CA ILE A 357 6.07 -9.77 -3.35
C ILE A 357 4.96 -9.00 -2.63
N GLY A 358 4.33 -8.02 -3.27
CA GLY A 358 3.23 -7.24 -2.71
C GLY A 358 2.03 -8.09 -2.32
N LEU A 359 1.66 -9.07 -3.15
CA LEU A 359 0.59 -10.02 -2.82
C LEU A 359 0.98 -10.89 -1.63
N LEU A 360 2.21 -11.41 -1.59
CA LEU A 360 2.70 -12.19 -0.43
C LEU A 360 2.70 -11.33 0.84
N PHE A 361 3.27 -10.14 0.77
CA PHE A 361 3.34 -9.19 1.87
C PHE A 361 1.95 -8.74 2.30
N SER A 362 0.95 -8.67 1.41
CA SER A 362 -0.40 -8.21 1.79
C SER A 362 -1.11 -9.17 2.73
N LEU A 363 -0.72 -10.44 2.71
CA LEU A 363 -1.18 -11.45 3.66
C LEU A 363 -0.53 -11.27 5.04
N PHE A 364 0.58 -10.54 5.08
CA PHE A 364 1.50 -10.47 6.22
C PHE A 364 1.43 -9.09 6.92
N PHE A 365 1.51 -8.01 6.17
CA PHE A 365 1.68 -6.64 6.66
C PHE A 365 0.41 -5.80 6.62
N LYS A 366 0.38 -4.76 7.46
CA LYS A 366 -0.69 -3.74 7.48
C LYS A 366 -0.82 -3.06 6.11
N ALA A 367 -2.04 -2.70 5.73
CA ALA A 367 -2.33 -2.04 4.46
C ALA A 367 -1.52 -0.75 4.25
N THR A 368 -1.29 0.02 5.32
CA THR A 368 -0.47 1.24 5.34
C THR A 368 0.94 1.03 4.81
N THR A 369 1.56 -0.12 5.11
CA THR A 369 2.91 -0.49 4.67
C THR A 369 3.07 -0.40 3.16
N PHE A 370 2.00 -0.63 2.39
CA PHE A 370 2.00 -0.59 0.93
C PHE A 370 2.01 0.81 0.33
N ALA A 371 1.98 1.88 1.13
CA ALA A 371 1.94 3.27 0.64
C ALA A 371 2.97 3.54 -0.47
N ALA A 372 4.17 2.97 -0.35
CA ALA A 372 5.24 3.05 -1.35
C ALA A 372 4.89 2.43 -2.72
N TRP A 373 4.07 1.37 -2.75
CA TRP A 373 3.75 0.57 -3.95
C TRP A 373 2.37 0.87 -4.55
N ILE A 374 1.47 1.51 -3.80
CA ILE A 374 0.17 2.00 -4.31
C ILE A 374 0.29 2.84 -5.59
N PRO A 375 1.28 3.75 -5.73
CA PRO A 375 1.54 4.48 -6.98
C PRO A 375 1.68 3.57 -8.21
N LEU A 376 2.46 2.49 -8.07
CA LEU A 376 2.70 1.53 -9.13
C LEU A 376 1.43 0.70 -9.40
N TRP A 377 0.71 0.30 -8.35
CA TRP A 377 -0.60 -0.36 -8.44
C TRP A 377 -1.58 0.46 -9.27
N ALA A 378 -1.83 1.70 -8.87
CA ALA A 378 -2.74 2.56 -9.58
C ALA A 378 -2.30 2.82 -11.03
N LEU A 379 -1.01 2.98 -11.29
CA LEU A 379 -0.48 3.15 -12.64
C LEU A 379 -0.88 1.98 -13.56
N VAL A 380 -0.62 0.74 -13.12
CA VAL A 380 -0.93 -0.46 -13.91
C VAL A 380 -2.42 -0.56 -14.14
N LEU A 381 -3.24 -0.30 -13.12
CA LEU A 381 -4.69 -0.32 -13.23
C LEU A 381 -5.21 0.76 -14.19
N VAL A 382 -4.70 1.99 -14.09
CA VAL A 382 -5.07 3.09 -14.99
C VAL A 382 -4.69 2.78 -16.44
N LYS A 383 -3.53 2.16 -16.68
CA LYS A 383 -3.16 1.66 -18.03
C LYS A 383 -4.11 0.58 -18.52
N ALA A 384 -4.53 -0.34 -17.65
CA ALA A 384 -5.51 -1.38 -17.98
C ALA A 384 -6.88 -0.76 -18.34
N MET A 385 -7.33 0.23 -17.56
CA MET A 385 -8.60 0.94 -17.75
C MET A 385 -8.63 1.85 -18.99
N LYS A 386 -7.47 2.30 -19.50
CA LYS A 386 -7.34 3.16 -20.70
C LYS A 386 -8.01 2.58 -21.95
N ARG A 387 -8.14 1.25 -22.04
CA ARG A 387 -8.77 0.54 -23.18
C ARG A 387 -10.28 0.64 -23.19
N TYR A 388 -10.89 0.97 -22.06
CA TYR A 388 -12.35 1.03 -21.89
C TYR A 388 -12.88 2.43 -22.20
N ARG A 389 -14.16 2.53 -22.59
CA ARG A 389 -14.87 3.82 -22.72
C ARG A 389 -15.52 4.14 -21.38
N TRP A 390 -15.23 5.33 -20.87
CA TRP A 390 -15.70 5.78 -19.57
C TRP A 390 -16.52 7.05 -19.76
N SER A 391 -17.78 7.04 -19.32
CA SER A 391 -18.63 8.22 -19.37
C SER A 391 -18.35 9.15 -18.19
N LEU A 392 -18.88 10.37 -18.24
CA LEU A 392 -18.87 11.26 -17.09
C LEU A 392 -19.70 10.70 -15.92
N LYS A 393 -20.84 10.05 -16.23
CA LYS A 393 -21.70 9.42 -15.22
C LYS A 393 -20.94 8.36 -14.43
N ASP A 394 -20.12 7.54 -15.10
CA ASP A 394 -19.32 6.51 -14.43
C ASP A 394 -18.25 7.12 -13.51
N GLN A 395 -17.63 8.23 -13.91
CA GLN A 395 -16.68 8.96 -13.07
C GLN A 395 -17.35 9.53 -11.82
N ILE A 396 -18.55 10.10 -11.96
CA ILE A 396 -19.31 10.63 -10.82
C ILE A 396 -19.69 9.50 -9.87
N ILE A 397 -20.21 8.38 -10.40
CA ILE A 397 -20.58 7.21 -9.57
C ILE A 397 -19.35 6.66 -8.84
N LEU A 398 -18.22 6.48 -9.54
CA LEU A 398 -16.99 6.01 -8.90
C LEU A 398 -16.44 7.01 -7.88
N GLY A 399 -16.53 8.30 -8.15
CA GLY A 399 -16.16 9.35 -7.20
C GLY A 399 -17.02 9.33 -5.94
N ALA A 400 -18.34 9.24 -6.09
CA ALA A 400 -19.27 9.12 -4.97
C ALA A 400 -19.03 7.85 -4.14
N MET A 401 -18.80 6.71 -4.82
CA MET A 401 -18.49 5.45 -4.14
C MET A 401 -17.14 5.50 -3.43
N ALA A 402 -16.13 6.11 -4.05
CA ALA A 402 -14.82 6.32 -3.44
C ALA A 402 -14.92 7.18 -2.15
N LEU A 403 -15.72 8.26 -2.18
CA LEU A 403 -16.00 9.09 -1.00
C LEU A 403 -16.83 8.37 0.07
N PHE A 404 -17.77 7.52 -0.34
CA PHE A 404 -18.57 6.72 0.59
C PHE A 404 -17.68 5.70 1.31
N PHE A 405 -16.93 4.89 0.56
CA PHE A 405 -16.04 3.85 1.10
C PHE A 405 -14.77 4.40 1.74
N SER A 406 -14.39 5.66 1.48
CA SER A 406 -13.30 6.29 2.22
C SER A 406 -13.66 6.56 3.68
N LEU A 407 -14.95 6.53 4.04
CA LEU A 407 -15.45 6.77 5.40
C LEU A 407 -14.93 8.08 6.03
N ALA A 408 -14.51 9.03 5.21
CA ALA A 408 -14.02 10.33 5.66
C ALA A 408 -15.07 11.07 6.52
N TRP A 409 -16.35 10.85 6.20
CA TRP A 409 -17.52 11.42 6.85
C TRP A 409 -17.90 10.76 8.19
N LEU A 410 -17.38 9.57 8.51
CA LEU A 410 -17.81 8.80 9.69
C LEU A 410 -16.98 9.19 10.93
N PRO A 411 -17.54 9.80 11.99
CA PRO A 411 -16.78 10.11 13.21
C PRO A 411 -16.21 8.83 13.84
N LEU A 412 -14.91 8.83 14.13
CA LEU A 412 -14.20 7.68 14.69
C LEU A 412 -14.19 7.75 16.22
N ASN A 413 -14.01 8.95 16.78
CA ASN A 413 -13.88 9.11 18.23
C ASN A 413 -15.17 8.73 18.98
N SER A 414 -14.97 8.11 20.13
CA SER A 414 -16.00 7.77 21.11
C SER A 414 -15.33 7.46 22.44
N GLU A 415 -16.04 7.60 23.55
CA GLU A 415 -15.53 7.28 24.90
C GLU A 415 -15.05 5.81 24.99
N ALA A 416 -15.74 4.90 24.31
CA ALA A 416 -15.35 3.49 24.22
C ALA A 416 -14.01 3.30 23.48
N LEU A 417 -13.77 4.06 22.41
CA LEU A 417 -12.50 4.02 21.68
C LEU A 417 -11.36 4.59 22.53
N GLU A 418 -11.57 5.71 23.20
CA GLU A 418 -10.58 6.29 24.11
C GLU A 418 -10.20 5.31 25.22
N SER A 419 -11.21 4.72 25.88
CA SER A 419 -11.01 3.71 26.92
C SER A 419 -10.22 2.50 26.39
N TYR A 420 -10.57 2.00 25.21
CA TYR A 420 -9.83 0.89 24.57
C TYR A 420 -8.37 1.25 24.29
N LEU A 421 -8.11 2.42 23.69
CA LEU A 421 -6.76 2.86 23.35
C LEU A 421 -5.91 3.18 24.60
N ALA A 422 -6.54 3.53 25.73
CA ALA A 422 -5.90 3.75 27.03
C ALA A 422 -5.55 2.46 27.80
N GLY A 423 -5.74 1.27 27.17
CA GLY A 423 -5.49 -0.02 27.80
C GLY A 423 -6.74 -0.72 28.35
N GLY A 424 -7.93 -0.29 27.91
CA GLY A 424 -9.21 -0.90 28.28
C GLY A 424 -9.37 -2.35 27.78
N SER A 425 -10.45 -3.00 28.23
CA SER A 425 -10.66 -4.43 27.99
C SER A 425 -10.81 -4.79 26.52
N SER A 426 -10.36 -6.00 26.16
CA SER A 426 -10.51 -6.59 24.83
C SER A 426 -11.97 -6.75 24.39
N ASP A 427 -12.91 -6.76 25.34
CA ASP A 427 -14.34 -6.90 25.06
C ASP A 427 -14.88 -5.71 24.24
N LEU A 428 -14.34 -4.52 24.49
CA LEU A 428 -14.67 -3.30 23.75
C LEU A 428 -14.32 -3.41 22.27
N LEU A 429 -13.35 -4.25 21.89
CA LEU A 429 -12.97 -4.44 20.49
C LEU A 429 -14.16 -4.93 19.65
N SER A 430 -15.07 -5.71 20.22
CA SER A 430 -16.26 -6.21 19.51
C SER A 430 -17.34 -5.14 19.27
N SER A 431 -17.30 -4.04 20.04
CA SER A 431 -18.30 -2.98 19.97
C SER A 431 -18.21 -2.19 18.67
N TRP A 432 -19.37 -1.76 18.15
CA TRP A 432 -19.41 -0.97 16.91
C TRP A 432 -18.64 0.35 17.03
N SER A 433 -18.67 0.98 18.20
CA SER A 433 -17.98 2.24 18.47
C SER A 433 -16.47 2.16 18.23
N VAL A 434 -15.82 1.09 18.70
CA VAL A 434 -14.40 0.81 18.47
C VAL A 434 -14.15 0.31 17.04
N GLN A 435 -15.07 -0.50 16.51
CA GLN A 435 -14.93 -1.09 15.18
C GLN A 435 -14.89 -0.08 14.03
N LYS A 436 -15.49 1.12 14.19
CA LYS A 436 -15.35 2.22 13.24
C LYS A 436 -13.88 2.55 12.93
N TRP A 437 -13.00 2.47 13.93
CA TRP A 437 -11.55 2.64 13.77
C TRP A 437 -10.85 1.30 13.51
N ALA A 438 -11.19 0.27 14.27
CA ALA A 438 -10.47 -1.01 14.27
C ALA A 438 -10.58 -1.78 12.94
N MET A 439 -11.66 -1.62 12.17
CA MET A 439 -11.82 -2.30 10.88
C MET A 439 -10.78 -1.86 9.82
N HIS A 440 -10.11 -0.73 10.02
CA HIS A 440 -9.03 -0.26 9.16
C HIS A 440 -7.65 -0.77 9.59
N GLN A 441 -7.56 -1.41 10.76
CA GLN A 441 -6.32 -1.94 11.31
C GLN A 441 -6.26 -3.45 11.07
N ASN A 442 -5.09 -3.93 10.65
CA ASN A 442 -4.91 -5.35 10.43
C ASN A 442 -5.07 -6.12 11.75
N GLY A 443 -5.79 -7.23 11.72
CA GLY A 443 -5.97 -8.06 12.91
C GLY A 443 -6.95 -7.54 13.97
N LEU A 444 -7.56 -6.37 13.80
CA LEU A 444 -8.50 -5.80 14.79
C LEU A 444 -9.97 -5.78 14.33
N ALA A 445 -10.24 -6.04 13.06
CA ALA A 445 -11.60 -6.17 12.55
C ALA A 445 -12.33 -7.34 13.22
N SER A 446 -13.53 -7.08 13.74
CA SER A 446 -14.43 -8.14 14.20
C SER A 446 -15.08 -8.84 13.00
N PHE A 447 -15.55 -10.08 13.18
CA PHE A 447 -16.23 -10.81 12.12
C PHE A 447 -17.46 -10.06 11.58
N GLY A 448 -18.22 -9.40 12.46
CA GLY A 448 -19.40 -8.62 12.08
C GLY A 448 -19.05 -7.46 11.14
N SER A 449 -18.03 -6.67 11.49
CA SER A 449 -17.54 -5.58 10.64
C SER A 449 -16.98 -6.11 9.32
N TYR A 450 -16.19 -7.19 9.38
CA TYR A 450 -15.66 -7.86 8.21
C TYR A 450 -16.79 -8.30 7.26
N ALA A 451 -17.81 -9.01 7.76
CA ALA A 451 -18.92 -9.51 6.96
C ALA A 451 -19.75 -8.37 6.34
N LEU A 452 -20.01 -7.31 7.10
CA LEU A 452 -20.72 -6.12 6.62
C LEU A 452 -19.96 -5.44 5.48
N MET A 453 -18.66 -5.21 5.65
CA MET A 453 -17.85 -4.55 4.63
C MET A 453 -17.62 -5.46 3.43
N ALA A 454 -17.41 -6.77 3.64
CA ALA A 454 -17.32 -7.75 2.56
C ALA A 454 -18.61 -7.79 1.73
N LEU A 455 -19.78 -7.73 2.36
CA LEU A 455 -21.07 -7.66 1.68
C LEU A 455 -21.20 -6.36 0.88
N ALA A 456 -20.90 -5.21 1.48
CA ALA A 456 -20.99 -3.90 0.83
C ALA A 456 -20.06 -3.81 -0.41
N PHE A 457 -18.80 -4.21 -0.26
CA PHE A 457 -17.87 -4.28 -1.38
C PHE A 457 -18.27 -5.35 -2.41
N GLY A 458 -18.77 -6.50 -1.97
CA GLY A 458 -19.24 -7.59 -2.84
C GLY A 458 -20.40 -7.14 -3.74
N ILE A 459 -21.41 -6.46 -3.19
CA ILE A 459 -22.51 -5.87 -3.95
C ILE A 459 -21.97 -4.87 -4.98
N PHE A 460 -21.06 -3.98 -4.55
CA PHE A 460 -20.43 -3.02 -5.46
C PHE A 460 -19.65 -3.72 -6.59
N VAL A 461 -18.85 -4.75 -6.28
CA VAL A 461 -18.08 -5.54 -7.26
C VAL A 461 -19.03 -6.17 -8.27
N LEU A 462 -20.11 -6.82 -7.82
CA LEU A 462 -21.08 -7.50 -8.68
C LEU A 462 -21.81 -6.50 -9.60
N ALA A 463 -22.32 -5.40 -9.04
CA ALA A 463 -23.00 -4.35 -9.80
C ALA A 463 -22.07 -3.76 -10.88
N PHE A 464 -20.81 -3.54 -10.54
CA PHE A 464 -19.83 -3.00 -11.47
C PHE A 464 -19.37 -4.02 -12.52
N TYR A 465 -19.21 -5.29 -12.11
CA TYR A 465 -18.86 -6.39 -13.00
C TYR A 465 -19.91 -6.60 -14.09
N TRP A 466 -21.20 -6.53 -13.77
CA TRP A 466 -22.27 -6.61 -14.77
C TRP A 466 -22.28 -5.43 -15.74
N ARG A 467 -21.93 -4.23 -15.27
CA ARG A 467 -21.77 -3.04 -16.12
C ARG A 467 -20.52 -3.11 -17.02
N LYS A 468 -19.53 -3.95 -16.69
CA LYS A 468 -18.26 -4.06 -17.43
C LYS A 468 -18.45 -4.27 -18.94
N LYS A 469 -19.46 -5.04 -19.36
CA LYS A 469 -19.76 -5.30 -20.78
C LYS A 469 -20.04 -4.02 -21.57
N ARG A 470 -20.63 -3.00 -20.94
CA ARG A 470 -20.88 -1.68 -21.57
C ARG A 470 -19.61 -0.90 -21.88
N TYR A 471 -18.53 -1.18 -21.16
CA TYR A 471 -17.28 -0.44 -21.28
C TYR A 471 -16.30 -1.05 -22.28
N LEU A 472 -16.53 -2.30 -22.69
CA LEU A 472 -15.78 -2.90 -23.78
C LEU A 472 -16.00 -2.02 -25.00
N ARG A 473 -14.92 -1.46 -25.54
CA ARG A 473 -14.98 -0.98 -26.92
C ARG A 473 -15.38 -2.21 -27.71
N GLN A 474 -16.56 -2.19 -28.33
CA GLN A 474 -16.82 -3.03 -29.48
C GLN A 474 -15.62 -2.80 -30.40
N ILE A 475 -14.73 -3.79 -30.46
CA ILE A 475 -13.81 -3.94 -31.57
C ILE A 475 -14.71 -4.49 -32.67
N ASN A 476 -15.60 -3.64 -33.18
CA ASN A 476 -16.28 -3.88 -34.44
C ASN A 476 -15.28 -3.39 -35.50
N GLY A 477 -14.81 -4.30 -36.33
CA GLY A 477 -14.06 -3.99 -37.55
C GLY A 477 -12.64 -4.55 -37.58
N GLU A 478 -12.51 -5.68 -38.29
CA GLU A 478 -11.34 -6.11 -39.08
C GLU A 478 -10.13 -6.69 -38.32
N ILE A 479 -10.11 -8.04 -38.24
CA ILE A 479 -8.90 -8.84 -38.42
C ILE A 479 -8.75 -9.07 -39.92
#